data_AF-A0A2V2NC57-F1
#
_entry.id   AF-A0A2V2NC57-F1
#
_cell.length_a   1.000
_cell.length_b   1.000
_cell.length_c   1.000
_cell.angle_alpha   90.00
_cell.angle_beta   90.00
_cell.angle_gamma   90.00
#
_symmetry.space_group_name_H-M   'P 1'
#
loop_
_entity.id
_entity.type
_entity.pdbx_description
1 polymer ?
#
loop_
_entity_poly.entity_id
_entity_poly.type
_entity_poly.pdbx_seq_one_letter_code
_entity_poly.pdbx_strand_id
1 'polypeptide(L)' 'MNRYKFSVIIEKDEGGYYAFVPELKGCYTKGNSHEEVYERIQDAIRLYGEEPIVCSESVHQFEHKSYHG' A
#
# COMPACT_ATOMS: atom_id res chain seq x y z
N MET A 1 1.78 -14.41 19.38
CA MET A 1 1.09 -13.71 18.27
C MET A 1 2.00 -12.60 17.77
N ASN A 2 2.63 -12.79 16.61
CA ASN A 2 3.49 -11.79 16.00
C ASN A 2 2.64 -10.87 15.13
N ARG A 3 2.47 -9.62 15.54
CA ARG A 3 1.88 -8.58 14.68
C ARG A 3 2.92 -8.16 13.65
N TYR A 4 2.75 -8.61 12.41
CA TYR A 4 3.54 -8.16 11.29
C TYR A 4 2.95 -6.85 10.75
N LYS A 5 3.80 -5.84 10.60
CA LYS A 5 3.47 -4.58 9.93
C LYS A 5 4.25 -4.55 8.65
N PHE A 6 3.55 -4.37 7.54
CA PHE A 6 4.15 -4.22 6.23
C PHE A 6 3.98 -2.79 5.74
N SER A 7 5.03 -2.24 5.14
CA SER A 7 4.94 -0.96 4.44
C SER A 7 4.31 -1.19 3.07
N VAL A 8 3.21 -0.50 2.78
CA VAL A 8 2.54 -0.55 1.48
C VAL A 8 2.82 0.76 0.77
N ILE A 9 3.36 0.66 -0.44
CA ILE A 9 3.59 1.81 -1.31
C ILE A 9 2.46 1.83 -2.34
N ILE A 10 1.73 2.93 -2.43
CA ILE A 10 0.66 3.13 -3.41
C ILE A 10 1.03 4.33 -4.29
N GLU A 11 1.12 4.11 -5.58
CA GLU A 11 1.43 5.11 -6.58
C GLU A 11 0.26 5.25 -7.56
N LYS A 12 0.06 6.47 -8.05
CA LYS A 12 -0.93 6.77 -9.09
C LYS A 12 -0.20 7.09 -10.38
N ASP A 13 -0.62 6.44 -11.45
CA ASP A 13 -0.14 6.63 -12.82
C ASP A 13 -1.28 7.14 -13.73
N GLU A 14 -0.99 7.48 -14.99
CA GLU A 14 -1.98 7.89 -15.99
C GLU A 14 -3.07 6.82 -16.21
N GLY A 15 -2.72 5.54 -16.06
CA GLY A 15 -3.65 4.42 -16.26
C GLY A 15 -4.44 3.95 -15.03
N GLY A 16 -4.17 4.48 -13.84
CA GLY A 16 -4.81 4.03 -12.60
C GLY A 16 -3.89 4.08 -11.38
N TYR A 17 -4.13 3.18 -10.43
CA TYR A 17 -3.37 3.05 -9.20
C TYR A 17 -2.61 1.73 -9.17
N TYR A 18 -1.46 1.74 -8.53
CA TYR A 18 -0.57 0.61 -8.33
C TYR A 18 -0.16 0.56 -6.86
N ALA A 19 -0.23 -0.61 -6.23
CA ALA A 19 0.32 -0.80 -4.89
C ALA A 19 1.20 -2.03 -4.80
N PHE A 20 2.23 -1.94 -3.98
CA PHE A 20 3.15 -3.04 -3.75
C PHE A 20 3.77 -2.99 -2.35
N VAL A 21 4.26 -4.14 -1.90
CA VAL A 21 4.95 -4.29 -0.62
C VAL A 21 6.41 -4.62 -0.88
N PRO A 22 7.37 -3.71 -0.63
CA PRO A 22 8.80 -3.97 -0.87
C PRO A 22 9.34 -5.13 -0.01
N GLU A 23 8.73 -5.37 1.15
CA GLU A 23 9.08 -6.47 2.06
C GLU A 23 8.62 -7.84 1.56
N LEU A 24 7.56 -7.89 0.74
CA LEU A 24 7.00 -9.12 0.17
C LEU A 24 7.26 -9.14 -1.33
N LYS A 25 8.41 -9.71 -1.71
CA LYS A 25 8.78 -9.88 -3.12
C LYS A 25 7.67 -10.63 -3.88
N GLY A 26 7.02 -9.92 -4.80
CA GLY A 26 5.94 -10.45 -5.63
C GLY A 26 4.52 -10.09 -5.19
N CYS A 27 4.35 -9.37 -4.07
CA CYS A 27 3.03 -8.88 -3.64
C CYS A 27 2.80 -7.45 -4.19
N TYR A 28 2.06 -7.37 -5.29
CA TYR A 28 1.62 -6.12 -5.90
C TYR A 28 0.22 -6.26 -6.51
N THR A 29 -0.48 -5.14 -6.62
CA THR A 29 -1.81 -5.06 -7.23
C THR A 29 -1.97 -3.76 -7.99
N LYS A 30 -2.93 -3.74 -8.91
CA LYS A 30 -3.30 -2.58 -9.71
C LYS A 30 -4.81 -2.48 -9.79
N GLY A 31 -5.31 -1.27 -10.02
CA GLY A 31 -6.73 -0.99 -10.06
C GLY A 31 -6.99 0.41 -10.57
N ASN A 32 -8.26 0.72 -10.83
CA ASN A 32 -8.62 2.02 -11.39
C ASN A 32 -8.78 3.10 -10.31
N SER A 33 -8.94 2.69 -9.05
CA SER A 33 -9.13 3.58 -7.90
C SER A 33 -8.21 3.21 -6.73
N HIS A 34 -7.86 4.21 -5.93
CA HIS A 34 -7.02 4.06 -4.75
C HIS A 34 -7.58 3.02 -3.77
N GLU A 35 -8.88 3.10 -3.45
CA GLU A 35 -9.57 2.16 -2.56
C GLU A 35 -9.50 0.73 -3.07
N GLU A 36 -9.76 0.50 -4.36
CA GLU A 36 -9.71 -0.83 -4.97
C GLU A 36 -8.33 -1.47 -4.81
N VAL A 37 -7.27 -0.70 -5.06
CA VAL A 37 -5.90 -1.16 -4.94
C VAL A 37 -5.54 -1.43 -3.48
N TYR A 38 -5.99 -0.58 -2.56
CA TYR A 38 -5.78 -0.73 -1.14
C TYR A 38 -6.46 -1.99 -0.56
N GLU A 39 -7.70 -2.26 -0.94
CA GLU A 39 -8.41 -3.46 -0.51
C GLU A 39 -7.75 -4.73 -1.06
N ARG A 40 -7.34 -4.72 -2.33
CA ARG A 40 -6.67 -5.88 -2.96
C ARG A 40 -5.32 -6.18 -2.35
N ILE A 41 -4.51 -5.15 -2.05
CA ILE A 41 -3.18 -5.39 -1.45
C ILE A 41 -3.33 -5.83 0.01
N GLN A 42 -4.32 -5.32 0.74
CA GLN A 42 -4.64 -5.84 2.08
C GLN A 42 -5.01 -7.32 2.03
N ASP A 43 -5.87 -7.73 1.09
CA ASP A 43 -6.26 -9.13 0.93
C ASP A 43 -5.06 -10.02 0.57
N ALA A 44 -4.19 -9.55 -0.35
CA ALA A 44 -2.97 -10.25 -0.72
C ALA A 44 -2.01 -10.45 0.47
N ILE A 45 -1.88 -9.46 1.35
CA ILE A 45 -1.07 -9.56 2.57
C ILE A 45 -1.76 -10.52 3.58
N ARG A 46 -3.10 -10.47 3.72
CA ARG A 46 -3.87 -11.38 4.58
C ARG A 46 -3.77 -12.84 4.14
N LEU A 47 -3.67 -13.10 2.84
CA LEU A 47 -3.39 -14.43 2.31
C LEU A 47 -1.96 -14.90 2.58
N TYR A 48 -1.03 -13.97 2.82
CA TYR A 48 0.38 -14.29 3.05
C TYR A 48 0.66 -14.76 4.49
N GLY A 49 -0.09 -14.27 5.47
CA GLY A 49 0.00 -14.72 6.86
C GLY A 49 -1.40 -14.93 7.40
N GLU A 50 -1.68 -16.12 7.93
CA GLU A 50 -2.99 -16.60 8.43
C GLU A 50 -3.61 -15.77 9.60
N GLU A 51 -3.24 -14.50 9.80
CA GLU A 51 -3.69 -13.65 10.92
C GLU A 51 -3.91 -12.17 10.52
N PRO A 52 -4.78 -11.45 11.25
CA PRO A 52 -5.24 -10.10 10.88
C PRO A 52 -4.10 -9.07 10.93
N ILE A 53 -3.69 -8.58 9.77
CA ILE A 53 -2.78 -7.44 9.65
C ILE A 53 -3.52 -6.16 10.02
N VAL A 54 -2.97 -5.40 10.96
CA VAL A 54 -3.39 -4.03 11.24
C VAL A 54 -2.66 -3.11 10.25
N CYS A 55 -3.31 -2.79 9.12
CA CYS A 55 -2.85 -1.72 8.25
C CYS A 55 -3.05 -0.39 8.98
N SER A 56 -1.99 0.09 9.64
CA SER A 56 -1.94 1.48 10.10
C SER A 56 -1.67 2.34 8.87
N GLU A 57 -2.75 2.84 8.27
CA GLU A 57 -2.74 3.72 7.11
C GLU A 57 -1.82 4.92 7.38
N SER A 58 -0.62 4.88 6.82
CA SER A 58 0.30 6.02 6.83
C SER A 58 0.23 6.61 5.43
N VAL A 59 -0.86 7.31 5.15
CA VAL A 59 -0.98 8.14 3.94
C VAL A 59 0.08 9.22 4.07
N HIS A 60 1.26 9.02 3.49
CA HIS A 60 2.22 10.10 3.26
C HIS A 60 1.58 11.01 2.22
N GLN A 61 0.74 11.95 2.67
CA GLN A 61 0.51 13.16 1.89
C GLN A 61 1.87 13.84 1.80
N PHE A 62 2.47 13.81 0.62
CA PHE A 62 3.60 14.68 0.31
C PHE A 62 3.09 16.12 0.46
N GLU A 63 3.29 16.71 1.63
CA GLU A 63 3.20 18.16 1.75
C GLU A 63 4.29 18.74 0.84
N HIS A 64 3.82 19.41 -0.21
CA HIS A 64 4.61 20.18 -1.15
C HIS A 64 5.37 21.25 -0.35
N LYS A 65 6.61 20.95 0.07
CA LYS A 65 7.50 21.97 0.61
C LYS A 65 7.90 22.87 -0.55
N SER A 66 7.11 23.93 -0.76
CA SER A 66 7.50 25.08 -1.56
C SER A 66 8.84 25.60 -1.03
N TYR A 67 9.92 25.32 -1.75
CA TYR A 67 11.20 25.96 -1.53
C TYR A 67 11.01 27.46 -1.81
N HIS A 68 11.13 28.27 -0.75
CA HIS A 68 11.28 29.71 -0.87
C HIS A 68 12.77 29.99 -1.15
N GLY A 69 13.03 30.59 -2.31
CA GLY A 69 14.32 31.17 -2.69
C GLY A 69 14.07 32.53 -3.32
#